data_AF-A0A7C3YPV9-F1
#
_entry.id   AF-A0A7C3YPV9-F1
#
_cell.length_a   1.000
_cell.length_b   1.000
_cell.length_c   1.000
_cell.angle_alpha   90.00
_cell.angle_beta   90.00
_cell.angle_gamma   90.00
#
_symmetry.space_group_name_H-M   'P 1'
#
loop_
_entity.id
_entity.type
_entity.pdbx_description
1 polymer ?
#
loop_
_entity_poly.entity_id
_entity_poly.type
_entity_poly.pdbx_seq_one_letter_code
_entity_poly.pdbx_strand_id
1 'polypeptide(L)'
;MPVSQRLISRLALVFLLAAAGIVQTQAATSPWGHPRGPATESLSQLPHPSRYAGPVQVIFRLPVSRPAVFLTIDDGWYPDPAVPAMMQKYHLPITAFLIEKAAAEHPGYWRQFVRAGGHIEDHTADHP
;
A
#
# COMPACT_ATOMS: atom_id res chain seq x y z
N MET A 1 23.76 -10.95 -65.95
CA MET A 1 23.10 -10.21 -64.86
C MET A 1 21.98 -9.36 -65.47
N PRO A 2 20.74 -9.45 -64.99
CA PRO A 2 19.55 -9.07 -65.74
C PRO A 2 19.04 -7.64 -65.45
N VAL A 3 18.36 -7.11 -66.48
CA VAL A 3 17.06 -6.40 -66.49
C VAL A 3 16.94 -4.95 -65.95
N SER A 4 16.56 -4.11 -66.90
CA SER A 4 16.04 -2.74 -66.80
C SER A 4 14.66 -2.63 -66.13
N GLN A 5 14.32 -1.44 -65.58
CA GLN A 5 13.22 -0.55 -66.04
C GLN A 5 12.52 0.27 -64.92
N ARG A 6 12.36 1.56 -65.25
CA ARG A 6 11.20 2.48 -65.05
C ARG A 6 10.91 3.09 -63.68
N LEU A 7 10.94 4.43 -63.70
CA LEU A 7 10.19 5.39 -62.87
C LEU A 7 8.80 4.88 -62.48
N ILE A 8 8.40 5.07 -61.21
CA ILE A 8 7.06 5.57 -60.82
C ILE A 8 7.18 6.34 -59.48
N SER A 9 6.80 7.61 -59.50
CA SER A 9 6.52 8.45 -58.32
C SER A 9 5.14 8.09 -57.75
N ARG A 10 5.00 7.86 -56.44
CA ARG A 10 3.69 7.80 -55.76
C ARG A 10 3.76 8.39 -54.36
N LEU A 11 2.98 9.45 -54.16
CA LEU A 11 2.48 9.94 -52.88
C LEU A 11 2.07 8.75 -51.99
N ALA A 12 2.59 8.70 -50.77
CA ALA A 12 2.04 7.88 -49.70
C ALA A 12 1.34 8.80 -48.70
N LEU A 13 0.02 8.68 -48.75
CA LEU A 13 -1.02 9.23 -47.90
C LEU A 13 -0.72 8.99 -46.41
N VAL A 14 -0.70 10.06 -45.62
CA VAL A 14 -0.65 10.01 -44.15
C VAL A 14 -2.03 9.57 -43.64
N PHE A 15 -2.13 8.35 -43.12
CA PHE A 15 -3.25 7.93 -42.29
C PHE A 15 -2.85 8.09 -40.80
N LEU A 16 -3.39 9.12 -40.16
CA LEU A 16 -3.42 9.22 -38.70
C LEU A 16 -4.39 8.16 -38.16
N LEU A 17 -3.87 7.13 -37.51
CA LEU A 17 -4.64 6.29 -36.59
C LEU A 17 -4.28 6.71 -35.17
N ALA A 18 -5.21 7.40 -34.51
CA ALA A 18 -5.16 7.64 -33.08
C ALA A 18 -5.36 6.30 -32.37
N ALA A 19 -4.27 5.69 -31.91
CA ALA A 19 -4.36 4.58 -30.98
C ALA A 19 -4.73 5.13 -29.61
N ALA A 20 -6.00 4.97 -29.22
CA ALA A 20 -6.41 5.07 -27.83
C ALA A 20 -5.66 3.99 -27.05
N GLY A 21 -4.58 4.40 -26.38
CA GLY A 21 -3.78 3.52 -25.54
C GLY A 21 -4.63 3.01 -24.38
N ILE A 22 -5.09 1.76 -24.48
CA ILE A 22 -5.52 1.01 -23.31
C ILE A 22 -4.27 0.82 -22.45
N VAL A 23 -4.14 1.60 -21.38
CA VAL A 23 -3.14 1.35 -20.35
C VAL A 23 -3.56 0.07 -19.65
N GLN A 24 -3.00 -1.04 -20.11
CA GLN A 24 -3.21 -2.34 -19.49
C GLN A 24 -2.33 -2.40 -18.24
N THR A 25 -2.89 -1.97 -17.11
CA THR A 25 -2.24 -2.06 -15.80
C THR A 25 -2.01 -3.53 -15.49
N GLN A 26 -0.79 -4.01 -15.70
CA GLN A 26 -0.42 -5.37 -15.31
C GLN A 26 -0.46 -5.44 -13.78
N ALA A 27 -1.37 -6.24 -13.24
CA ALA A 27 -1.45 -6.52 -11.82
C ALA A 27 -0.16 -7.21 -11.38
N ALA A 28 0.71 -6.48 -10.69
CA ALA A 28 1.96 -7.02 -10.19
C ALA A 28 1.64 -8.08 -9.13
N THR A 29 1.87 -9.35 -9.47
CA THR A 29 1.67 -10.49 -8.58
C THR A 29 2.51 -10.32 -7.32
N SER A 30 1.96 -10.72 -6.17
CA SER A 30 2.76 -10.85 -4.94
C SER A 30 3.56 -12.15 -5.00
N PRO A 31 4.62 -12.31 -4.17
CA PRO A 31 5.36 -13.57 -4.04
C PRO A 31 4.47 -14.79 -3.69
N TRP A 32 3.25 -14.55 -3.23
CA TRP A 32 2.27 -15.55 -2.82
C TRP A 32 1.22 -15.83 -3.90
N GLY A 33 1.41 -15.36 -5.15
CA GLY A 33 0.54 -15.69 -6.28
C GLY A 33 -0.86 -15.07 -6.23
N HIS A 34 -1.13 -14.19 -5.27
CA HIS A 34 -2.39 -13.46 -5.19
C HIS A 34 -2.27 -12.15 -5.97
N PRO A 35 -3.33 -11.75 -6.72
CA PRO A 35 -3.42 -10.40 -7.25
C PRO A 35 -3.22 -9.44 -6.08
N ARG A 36 -2.27 -8.50 -6.21
CA ARG A 36 -2.22 -7.36 -5.29
C ARG A 36 -3.62 -6.75 -5.32
N GLY A 37 -4.25 -6.67 -4.15
CA GLY A 37 -5.51 -5.94 -4.03
C GLY A 37 -5.30 -4.50 -4.53
N PRO A 38 -6.39 -3.75 -4.79
CA PRO A 38 -6.26 -2.30 -4.98
C PRO A 38 -5.36 -1.77 -3.86
N ALA A 39 -4.41 -0.90 -4.22
CA ALA A 39 -3.50 -0.28 -3.27
C ALA A 39 -4.35 0.14 -2.07
N THR A 40 -4.06 -0.41 -0.89
CA THR A 40 -4.76 -0.06 0.35
C THR A 40 -4.77 1.46 0.36
N GLU A 41 -5.97 2.09 0.35
CA GLU A 41 -6.04 3.52 0.55
C GLU A 41 -5.18 3.81 1.78
N SER A 42 -4.18 4.66 1.61
CA SER A 42 -3.22 4.86 2.68
C SER A 42 -4.01 5.39 3.86
N LEU A 43 -3.86 4.81 5.06
CA LEU A 43 -4.54 5.35 6.24
C LEU A 43 -4.20 6.84 6.45
N SER A 44 -3.08 7.31 5.90
CA SER A 44 -2.71 8.73 5.84
C SER A 44 -3.68 9.63 5.06
N GLN A 45 -4.57 9.06 4.26
CA GLN A 45 -5.62 9.74 3.50
C GLN A 45 -6.96 9.74 4.22
N LEU A 46 -7.10 8.97 5.31
CA LEU A 46 -8.31 8.99 6.12
C LEU A 46 -8.35 10.27 6.97
N PRO A 47 -9.52 10.93 7.10
CA PRO A 47 -9.64 12.09 7.96
C PRO A 47 -9.32 11.68 9.40
N HIS A 48 -8.40 12.40 10.04
CA HIS A 48 -8.12 12.22 11.46
C HIS A 48 -9.40 12.55 12.25
N PRO A 49 -9.92 11.62 13.07
CA PRO A 49 -11.14 11.86 13.82
C PRO A 49 -10.97 13.07 14.73
N SER A 50 -11.98 13.94 14.73
CA SER A 50 -12.13 15.00 15.74
C SER A 50 -12.04 14.38 17.14
N ARG A 51 -11.25 14.99 18.04
CA ARG A 51 -11.10 14.55 19.44
C ARG A 51 -12.42 14.51 20.22
N TYR A 52 -13.50 15.06 19.65
CA TYR A 52 -14.84 15.04 20.19
C TYR A 52 -15.84 14.72 19.08
N ALA A 53 -16.29 13.47 19.00
CA ALA A 53 -17.32 13.07 18.05
C ALA A 53 -18.14 11.88 18.57
N GLY A 54 -18.86 12.08 19.69
CA GLY A 54 -19.90 11.15 20.14
C GLY A 54 -19.47 9.68 20.24
N PRO A 55 -20.41 8.72 20.18
CA PRO A 55 -20.08 7.30 20.10
C PRO A 55 -19.32 7.00 18.81
N VAL A 56 -18.11 6.47 18.94
CA VAL A 56 -17.33 5.98 17.79
C VAL A 56 -17.90 4.65 17.33
N GLN A 57 -18.06 4.48 16.02
CA GLN A 57 -18.45 3.19 15.45
C GLN A 57 -17.32 2.17 15.67
N VAL A 58 -17.61 1.10 16.39
CA VAL A 58 -16.66 0.00 16.57
C VAL A 58 -16.75 -0.95 15.37
N ILE A 59 -15.60 -1.20 14.74
CA ILE A 59 -15.48 -2.11 13.60
C ILE A 59 -14.75 -3.37 14.06
N PHE A 60 -15.48 -4.47 14.20
CA PHE A 60 -14.90 -5.78 14.53
C PHE A 60 -14.58 -6.61 13.29
N ARG A 61 -15.17 -6.27 12.14
CA ARG A 61 -15.00 -7.03 10.90
C ARG A 61 -15.11 -6.11 9.70
N LEU A 62 -14.16 -6.27 8.77
CA LEU A 62 -14.19 -5.59 7.48
C LEU A 62 -14.89 -6.46 6.42
N PRO A 63 -15.62 -5.84 5.48
CA PRO A 63 -16.27 -6.55 4.38
C PRO A 63 -15.21 -7.01 3.37
N VAL A 64 -14.66 -8.21 3.58
CA VAL A 64 -13.72 -8.85 2.65
C VAL A 64 -14.40 -9.96 1.85
N SER A 65 -14.16 -9.96 0.54
CA SER A 65 -14.68 -10.99 -0.38
C SER A 65 -13.76 -12.21 -0.51
N ARG A 66 -12.52 -12.10 -0.02
CA ARG A 66 -11.51 -13.16 -0.01
C ARG A 66 -11.00 -13.39 1.42
N PRO A 67 -10.47 -14.59 1.74
CA PRO A 67 -9.82 -14.84 3.01
C PRO A 67 -8.69 -13.81 3.25
N ALA A 68 -8.73 -13.17 4.40
CA ALA A 68 -7.78 -12.15 4.80
C ALA A 68 -7.54 -12.22 6.31
N VAL A 69 -6.35 -11.80 6.72
CA VAL A 69 -5.98 -11.57 8.12
C VAL A 69 -5.55 -10.11 8.25
N PHE A 70 -5.92 -9.49 9.35
CA PHE A 70 -5.52 -8.13 9.70
C PHE A 70 -4.57 -8.21 10.89
N LEU A 71 -3.40 -7.57 10.77
CA LEU A 71 -2.35 -7.62 11.79
C LEU A 71 -2.32 -6.30 12.57
N THR A 72 -2.51 -6.38 13.87
CA THR A 72 -2.38 -5.26 14.80
C THR A 72 -1.40 -5.58 15.92
N ILE A 73 -0.78 -4.54 16.48
CA ILE A 73 0.09 -4.62 17.67
C ILE A 73 -0.42 -3.60 18.68
N ASP A 74 -0.56 -4.02 19.93
CA ASP A 74 -1.00 -3.16 21.02
C ASP A 74 0.20 -2.73 21.88
N ASP A 75 0.05 -1.62 22.60
CA ASP A 75 0.99 -0.97 23.54
C ASP A 75 2.32 -0.49 22.97
N GLY A 76 3.13 -1.40 22.44
CA GLY A 76 4.47 -1.11 21.92
C GLY A 76 5.63 -1.21 22.91
N TRP A 77 5.44 -1.82 24.10
CA TRP A 77 6.50 -1.92 25.12
C TRP A 77 7.75 -2.68 24.69
N TYR A 78 7.62 -3.67 23.81
CA TYR A 78 8.69 -4.61 23.50
C TYR A 78 8.96 -4.65 21.99
N PRO A 79 9.63 -3.63 21.43
CA PRO A 79 9.95 -3.61 20.01
C PRO A 79 10.96 -4.70 19.64
N ASP A 80 10.61 -5.55 18.67
CA ASP A 80 11.52 -6.56 18.11
C ASP A 80 12.07 -6.09 16.75
N PRO A 81 13.40 -5.92 16.58
CA PRO A 81 14.00 -5.48 15.31
C PRO A 81 13.71 -6.42 14.13
N ALA A 82 13.32 -7.67 14.37
CA ALA A 82 12.90 -8.58 13.32
C ALA A 82 11.58 -8.15 12.65
N VAL A 83 10.70 -7.42 13.36
CA VAL A 83 9.38 -7.04 12.83
C VAL A 83 9.50 -6.10 11.62
N PRO A 84 10.19 -4.94 11.68
CA PRO A 84 10.37 -4.10 10.49
C PRO A 84 11.10 -4.82 9.35
N ALA A 85 12.02 -5.73 9.64
CA ALA A 85 12.71 -6.53 8.62
C ALA A 85 11.73 -7.48 7.90
N MET A 86 10.82 -8.13 8.64
CA MET A 86 9.77 -8.97 8.06
C MET A 86 8.76 -8.15 7.25
N MET A 87 8.35 -6.98 7.76
CA MET A 87 7.44 -6.07 7.05
C MET A 87 7.99 -5.69 5.68
N GLN A 88 9.28 -5.33 5.60
CA GLN A 88 9.93 -5.01 4.34
C GLN A 88 10.07 -6.23 3.42
N LYS A 89 10.52 -7.37 3.97
CA LYS A 89 10.77 -8.60 3.19
C LYS A 89 9.50 -9.17 2.57
N TYR A 90 8.40 -9.16 3.31
CA TYR A 90 7.15 -9.81 2.92
C TYR A 90 6.04 -8.82 2.55
N HIS A 91 6.34 -7.52 2.55
CA HIS A 91 5.39 -6.44 2.29
C HIS A 91 4.16 -6.54 3.20
N LEU A 92 4.37 -6.71 4.51
CA LEU A 92 3.31 -6.85 5.50
C LEU A 92 2.93 -5.47 6.04
N PRO A 93 1.75 -4.92 5.68
CA PRO A 93 1.22 -3.76 6.37
C PRO A 93 0.78 -4.18 7.79
N ILE A 94 1.21 -3.43 8.79
CA ILE A 94 0.84 -3.63 10.20
C ILE A 94 0.40 -2.29 10.77
N THR A 95 -0.70 -2.29 11.53
CA THR A 95 -1.13 -1.13 12.31
C THR A 95 -0.80 -1.36 13.78
N ALA A 96 0.02 -0.50 14.38
CA ALA A 96 0.32 -0.53 15.80
C ALA A 96 -0.51 0.52 16.53
N PHE A 97 -1.25 0.12 17.56
CA PHE A 97 -1.91 0.99 18.50
C PHE A 97 -0.96 1.18 19.68
N LEU A 98 -0.35 2.36 19.80
CA LEU A 98 0.68 2.61 20.81
C LEU A 98 0.12 3.39 22.00
N ILE A 99 0.62 3.05 23.18
CA ILE A 99 0.47 3.92 24.35
C ILE A 99 1.57 4.98 24.35
N GLU A 100 1.32 6.13 24.97
CA GLU A 100 2.21 7.29 24.90
C GLU A 100 3.62 6.97 25.39
N LYS A 101 3.72 6.27 26.54
CA LYS A 101 5.01 6.00 27.19
C LYS A 101 5.90 5.06 26.36
N ALA A 102 5.34 4.00 25.80
CA ALA A 102 6.09 3.05 24.98
C ALA A 102 6.53 3.65 23.63
N ALA A 103 5.69 4.50 23.03
CA ALA A 103 6.06 5.25 21.83
C ALA A 103 7.25 6.19 22.10
N ALA A 104 7.25 6.86 23.25
CA ALA A 104 8.31 7.80 23.66
C ALA A 104 9.64 7.10 24.01
N GLU A 105 9.61 5.85 24.50
CA GLU A 105 10.82 5.12 24.88
C GLU A 105 11.64 4.64 23.67
N HIS A 106 10.97 4.30 22.56
CA HIS A 106 11.62 3.71 21.38
C HIS A 106 11.36 4.45 20.06
N PRO A 107 11.54 5.78 19.99
CA PRO A 107 11.12 6.58 18.85
C PRO A 107 11.91 6.26 17.57
N GLY A 108 13.13 5.74 17.69
CA GLY A 108 13.93 5.27 16.56
C GLY A 108 13.35 4.03 15.89
N TYR A 109 12.90 3.06 16.69
CA TYR A 109 12.24 1.86 16.22
C TYR A 109 10.92 2.21 15.53
N TRP A 110 10.07 3.03 16.16
CA TRP A 110 8.77 3.40 15.57
C TRP A 110 8.91 4.20 14.25
N ARG A 111 9.95 5.03 14.12
CA ARG A 111 10.30 5.63 12.81
C ARG A 111 10.69 4.57 11.77
N GLN A 112 11.43 3.53 12.16
CA GLN A 112 11.79 2.43 11.25
C GLN A 112 10.55 1.61 10.87
N PHE A 113 9.67 1.34 11.82
CA PHE A 113 8.39 0.67 11.60
C PHE A 113 7.52 1.39 10.58
N VAL A 114 7.35 2.71 10.71
CA VAL A 114 6.61 3.53 9.72
C VAL A 114 7.30 3.49 8.36
N ARG A 115 8.63 3.63 8.30
CA ARG A 115 9.39 3.49 7.03
C ARG A 115 9.25 2.11 6.39
N ALA A 116 8.98 1.07 7.17
CA ALA A 116 8.73 -0.29 6.68
C ALA A 116 7.29 -0.48 6.15
N GLY A 117 6.45 0.56 6.18
CA GLY A 117 5.06 0.51 5.70
C GLY A 117 4.03 0.31 6.82
N GLY A 118 4.43 0.48 8.08
CA GLY A 118 3.53 0.40 9.22
C GLY A 118 2.73 1.69 9.46
N HIS A 119 1.59 1.53 10.11
CA HIS A 119 0.75 2.63 10.59
C HIS A 119 0.75 2.68 12.12
N ILE A 120 0.68 3.87 12.70
CA ILE A 120 0.63 4.07 14.15
C ILE A 120 -0.68 4.78 14.48
N GLU A 121 -1.43 4.23 15.42
CA GLU A 121 -2.71 4.71 15.92
C GLU A 121 -2.71 4.79 17.46
N ASP A 122 -3.74 5.39 18.03
CA ASP A 122 -3.85 5.67 19.48
C ASP A 122 -4.34 4.46 20.28
N HIS A 123 -3.63 4.09 21.33
CA HIS A 123 -4.04 3.07 22.30
C HIS A 123 -4.23 3.64 23.70
N THR A 124 -4.75 4.87 23.78
CA THR A 124 -4.80 5.70 24.99
C THR A 124 -3.43 6.14 25.50
N ALA A 125 -3.41 6.98 26.53
CA ALA A 125 -2.17 7.49 27.10
C ALA A 125 -1.41 6.41 27.89
N ASP A 126 -2.13 5.61 28.68
CA ASP A 126 -1.57 4.75 29.73
C ASP A 126 -2.21 3.35 29.85
N HIS A 127 -3.10 2.98 28.93
CA HIS A 127 -3.78 1.68 28.89
C HIS A 127 -4.59 1.36 30.17
N PRO A 128 -5.65 2.15 30.47
CA PRO A 128 -6.48 1.95 31.65
C PRO A 128 -7.28 0.63 31.62
#